data_AF-A0A955GQV3-F1
#
_entry.id   AF-A0A955GQV3-F1
#
_cell.length_a   1.000
_cell.length_b   1.000
_cell.length_c   1.000
_cell.angle_alpha   90.00
_cell.angle_beta   90.00
_cell.angle_gamma   90.00
#
_symmetry.space_group_name_H-M   'P 1'
#
loop_
_entity.id
_entity.type
_entity.pdbx_description
1 polymer ?
#
loop_
_entity_poly.entity_id
_entity_poly.type
_entity_poly.pdbx_seq_one_letter_code
_entity_poly.pdbx_strand_id
1 'polypeptide(L)'
;MKYYVLALKKYAVFNGRASRSEYWYFFLFNIIIAFFLGVIEGFLGIAPGSEESVLYSIYQIFIFIPSLAVGVRRLHDVNKSGWFILVPIYNLILLISKGDEGNNKYGDKLSNNGINRKFCIHCGHPTEFDAKFCVSCGNKFI
;
A
#
# COMPACT_ATOMS: atom_id res chain seq x y z
N MET A 1 -13.33 -2.75 -0.67
CA MET A 1 -12.60 -3.16 -1.89
C MET A 1 -11.85 -2.02 -2.58
N LYS A 2 -12.41 -0.81 -2.75
CA LYS A 2 -11.75 0.31 -3.47
C LYS A 2 -10.29 0.57 -3.02
N TYR A 3 -10.03 0.57 -1.71
CA TYR A 3 -8.69 0.79 -1.14
C TYR A 3 -7.69 -0.35 -1.41
N TYR A 4 -8.15 -1.59 -1.40
CA TYR A 4 -7.31 -2.75 -1.70
C TYR A 4 -6.84 -2.72 -3.16
N VAL A 5 -7.77 -2.49 -4.09
CA VAL A 5 -7.43 -2.33 -5.52
C VAL A 5 -6.54 -1.11 -5.74
N LEU A 6 -6.75 -0.02 -5.00
CA LEU A 6 -5.90 1.17 -5.08
C LEU A 6 -4.45 0.87 -4.65
N ALA A 7 -4.27 0.14 -3.55
CA ALA A 7 -2.95 -0.28 -3.07
C ALA A 7 -2.23 -1.16 -4.11
N LEU A 8 -2.95 -2.12 -4.71
CA LEU A 8 -2.41 -2.98 -5.78
C LEU A 8 -2.11 -2.21 -7.08
N LYS A 9 -2.92 -1.21 -7.45
CA LYS A 9 -2.60 -0.31 -8.58
C LYS A 9 -1.32 0.48 -8.36
N LYS A 10 -0.97 0.74 -7.09
CA LYS A 10 0.26 1.41 -6.66
C LYS A 10 1.30 0.40 -6.16
N TYR A 11 1.43 -0.72 -6.88
CA TYR A 11 2.21 -1.90 -6.48
C TYR A 11 3.66 -1.58 -6.04
N ALA A 12 4.42 -0.88 -6.90
CA ALA A 12 5.82 -0.52 -6.65
C ALA A 12 6.01 1.00 -6.51
N VAL A 13 4.98 1.70 -6.03
CA VAL A 13 5.00 3.16 -5.90
C VAL A 13 5.29 3.55 -4.47
N PHE A 14 6.52 3.98 -4.21
CA PHE A 14 6.98 4.42 -2.89
C PHE A 14 6.77 5.92 -2.63
N ASN A 15 6.58 6.69 -3.70
CA ASN A 15 6.39 8.13 -3.63
C ASN A 15 4.91 8.49 -3.37
N GLY A 16 4.70 9.61 -2.69
CA GLY A 16 3.37 10.09 -2.30
C GLY A 16 2.95 9.65 -0.88
N ARG A 17 1.68 9.91 -0.57
CA ARG A 17 1.06 9.67 0.74
C ARG A 17 -0.01 8.58 0.63
N ALA A 18 -0.17 7.78 1.68
CA ALA A 18 -1.26 6.80 1.82
C ALA A 18 -2.08 7.11 3.07
N SER A 19 -3.41 7.02 2.96
CA SER A 19 -4.29 7.29 4.10
C SER A 19 -4.25 6.13 5.09
N ARG A 20 -4.66 6.38 6.33
CA ARG A 20 -4.89 5.33 7.33
C ARG A 20 -5.78 4.22 6.77
N SER A 21 -6.88 4.60 6.12
CA SER A 21 -7.83 3.65 5.54
C SER A 21 -7.20 2.82 4.42
N GLU A 22 -6.39 3.43 3.54
CA GLU A 22 -5.68 2.69 2.48
C GLU A 22 -4.78 1.59 3.06
N TYR A 23 -3.99 1.93 4.09
CA TYR A 23 -3.12 0.98 4.77
C TYR A 23 -3.91 -0.14 5.49
N TRP A 24 -4.87 0.23 6.34
CA TRP A 24 -5.60 -0.73 7.17
C TRP A 24 -6.50 -1.66 6.36
N TYR A 25 -7.16 -1.16 5.31
CA TYR A 25 -7.92 -2.03 4.42
C TYR A 25 -7.00 -2.98 3.67
N PHE A 26 -5.86 -2.52 3.14
CA PHE A 26 -4.90 -3.41 2.47
C PHE A 26 -4.42 -4.53 3.41
N PHE A 27 -4.01 -4.17 4.63
CA PHE A 27 -3.60 -5.13 5.66
C PHE A 27 -4.71 -6.13 6.02
N LEU A 28 -5.94 -5.64 6.24
CA LEU A 28 -7.08 -6.49 6.58
C LEU A 28 -7.39 -7.51 5.46
N PHE A 29 -7.39 -7.08 4.20
CA PHE A 29 -7.64 -7.99 3.08
C PHE A 29 -6.54 -9.05 2.94
N ASN A 30 -5.27 -8.69 3.18
CA ASN A 30 -4.18 -9.66 3.17
C ASN A 30 -4.31 -10.69 4.29
N ILE A 31 -4.73 -10.29 5.49
CA ILE A 31 -5.04 -11.23 6.58
C ILE A 31 -6.16 -12.19 6.16
N ILE A 32 -7.23 -11.67 5.57
CA ILE A 32 -8.36 -12.49 5.13
C ILE A 32 -7.90 -13.51 4.07
N ILE A 33 -7.15 -13.07 3.05
CA ILE A 33 -6.64 -13.97 2.00
C ILE A 33 -5.69 -15.02 2.60
N ALA A 34 -4.76 -14.60 3.46
CA ALA A 34 -3.83 -15.51 4.13
C ALA A 34 -4.57 -16.54 5.00
N PHE A 35 -5.63 -16.14 5.69
CA PHE A 35 -6.47 -17.04 6.48
C PHE A 35 -7.15 -18.10 5.59
N PHE A 36 -7.78 -17.70 4.49
CA PHE A 36 -8.40 -18.65 3.57
C PHE A 36 -7.40 -19.58 2.91
N LEU A 37 -6.22 -19.09 2.52
CA LEU A 37 -5.14 -19.93 2.00
C LEU A 37 -4.69 -20.98 3.02
N GLY A 38 -4.48 -20.58 4.27
CA GLY A 38 -4.10 -21.50 5.35
C GLY A 38 -5.19 -22.53 5.67
N VAL A 39 -6.47 -22.15 5.59
CA VAL A 39 -7.59 -23.09 5.78
C VAL A 39 -7.62 -24.13 4.65
N ILE A 40 -7.46 -23.70 3.39
CA ILE A 40 -7.45 -24.60 2.23
C ILE A 40 -6.28 -25.59 2.31
N GLU A 41 -5.06 -25.10 2.59
CA GLU A 41 -3.87 -25.94 2.74
C GLU A 41 -4.02 -26.89 3.95
N GLY A 42 -4.60 -26.41 5.05
CA GLY A 42 -4.89 -27.23 6.24
C GLY A 42 -5.87 -28.37 5.96
N PHE A 43 -6.90 -28.15 5.15
CA PHE A 43 -7.81 -29.23 4.71
C PHE A 43 -7.11 -30.27 3.83
N LEU A 44 -6.05 -29.88 3.13
CA LEU A 44 -5.22 -30.78 2.32
C LEU A 44 -4.12 -31.48 3.14
N GLY A 45 -4.04 -31.23 4.46
CA GLY A 45 -3.02 -31.78 5.34
C GLY A 45 -1.66 -31.08 5.24
N ILE A 46 -1.59 -29.95 4.53
CA ILE A 46 -0.37 -29.18 4.32
C ILE A 46 -0.25 -28.15 5.45
N ALA A 47 0.85 -28.20 6.19
CA ALA A 47 1.10 -27.20 7.23
C ALA A 47 1.50 -25.85 6.59
N PRO A 48 0.95 -24.72 7.08
CA PRO A 48 1.32 -23.40 6.56
C PRO A 48 2.81 -23.12 6.80
N GLY A 49 3.53 -22.72 5.75
CA GLY A 49 4.97 -22.47 5.80
C GLY A 49 5.86 -23.71 5.66
N SER A 50 5.27 -24.88 5.38
CA SER A 50 6.01 -26.08 4.97
C SER A 50 6.47 -25.98 3.51
N GLU A 51 7.42 -26.81 3.10
CA GLU A 51 7.90 -26.90 1.71
C GLU A 51 6.77 -27.21 0.72
N GLU A 52 5.68 -27.84 1.18
CA GLU A 52 4.51 -28.16 0.38
C GLU A 52 3.53 -26.98 0.22
N SER A 53 3.67 -25.91 1.03
CA SER A 53 2.83 -24.70 0.98
C SER A 53 3.24 -23.71 -0.12
N VAL A 54 3.32 -24.21 -1.35
CA VAL A 54 3.78 -23.43 -2.52
C VAL A 54 2.85 -22.25 -2.80
N LEU A 55 1.53 -22.44 -2.64
CA LEU A 55 0.53 -21.41 -2.96
C LEU A 55 0.62 -20.22 -2.00
N TYR A 56 0.68 -20.49 -0.70
CA TYR A 56 0.91 -19.47 0.33
C TYR A 56 2.24 -18.73 0.11
N SER A 57 3.31 -19.45 -0.21
CA SER A 57 4.65 -18.89 -0.42
C SER A 57 4.70 -17.92 -1.61
N ILE A 58 4.09 -18.29 -2.74
CA ILE A 58 4.00 -17.41 -3.92
C ILE A 58 3.21 -16.14 -3.59
N TYR A 59 2.09 -16.28 -2.88
CA TYR A 59 1.27 -15.15 -2.46
C TYR A 59 2.04 -14.17 -1.57
N GLN A 60 2.83 -14.68 -0.61
CA GLN A 60 3.68 -13.86 0.26
C GLN A 60 4.70 -13.03 -0.54
N ILE A 61 5.38 -13.64 -1.52
CA ILE A 61 6.35 -12.92 -2.36
C ILE A 61 5.65 -11.82 -3.18
N PHE A 62 4.47 -12.12 -3.73
CA PHE A 62 3.71 -11.14 -4.51
C PHE A 62 3.23 -9.96 -3.66
N ILE A 63 2.81 -10.21 -2.42
CA ILE A 63 2.30 -9.15 -1.56
C ILE A 63 3.39 -8.38 -0.81
N PHE A 64 4.63 -8.88 -0.80
CA PHE A 64 5.75 -8.27 -0.09
C PHE A 64 6.06 -6.85 -0.58
N ILE A 65 6.24 -6.67 -1.89
CA ILE A 65 6.53 -5.36 -2.50
C ILE A 65 5.43 -4.33 -2.23
N PRO A 66 4.14 -4.60 -2.50
CA PRO A 66 3.07 -3.64 -2.24
C PRO A 66 2.89 -3.35 -0.74
N SER A 67 3.16 -4.33 0.15
CA SER A 67 3.15 -4.10 1.59
C SER A 67 4.20 -3.07 2.01
N LEU A 68 5.42 -3.19 1.47
CA LEU A 68 6.47 -2.21 1.70
C LEU A 68 6.11 -0.84 1.12
N ALA A 69 5.58 -0.80 -0.10
CA ALA A 69 5.21 0.44 -0.79
C ALA A 69 4.11 1.21 -0.05
N VAL A 70 3.03 0.55 0.37
CA VAL A 70 1.95 1.19 1.15
C VAL A 70 2.45 1.63 2.52
N GLY A 71 3.30 0.83 3.17
CA GLY A 71 3.92 1.19 4.46
C GLY A 71 4.77 2.45 4.37
N VAL A 72 5.65 2.55 3.38
CA VAL A 72 6.48 3.74 3.13
C VAL A 72 5.62 4.99 2.87
N ARG A 73 4.59 4.87 2.02
CA ARG A 73 3.66 5.99 1.75
C ARG A 73 2.86 6.40 2.98
N ARG A 74 2.61 5.49 3.91
CA ARG A 74 1.96 5.82 5.19
C ARG A 74 2.91 6.55 6.14
N LEU A 75 4.19 6.20 6.15
CA LEU A 75 5.22 6.96 6.89
C LEU A 75 5.39 8.37 6.34
N HIS A 76 5.31 8.52 5.02
CA HIS A 76 5.31 9.82 4.37
C HIS A 76 4.10 10.67 4.77
N ASP A 77 2.95 10.06 5.06
CA ASP A 77 1.75 10.77 5.51
C ASP A 77 1.92 11.40 6.90
N VAL A 78 2.76 10.83 7.77
CA VAL A 78 3.15 11.39 9.08
C VAL A 78 4.47 12.20 9.01
N ASN A 79 4.90 12.57 7.80
CA ASN A 79 6.09 13.38 7.53
C ASN A 79 7.41 12.74 8.03
N LYS A 80 7.47 11.40 8.09
CA LYS A 80 8.68 10.62 8.40
C LYS A 80 9.29 10.02 7.14
N SER A 81 10.55 9.59 7.19
CA SER A 81 11.19 8.89 6.05
C SER A 81 10.69 7.45 5.95
N GLY A 82 10.67 6.90 4.72
CA GLY A 82 10.34 5.49 4.50
C GLY A 82 11.24 4.50 5.25
N TRP A 83 12.47 4.89 5.56
CA TRP A 83 13.42 4.09 6.34
C TRP A 83 12.96 3.75 7.75
N PHE A 84 12.03 4.52 8.34
CA PHE A 84 11.44 4.16 9.63
C PHE A 84 10.66 2.84 9.59
N ILE A 85 10.37 2.30 8.39
CA ILE A 85 9.76 0.99 8.25
C ILE A 85 10.60 -0.15 8.82
N LEU A 86 11.91 0.04 8.97
CA LEU A 86 12.80 -0.94 9.60
C LEU A 86 12.71 -0.94 11.14
N VAL A 87 11.98 0.00 11.75
CA VAL A 87 11.83 0.12 13.20
C VAL A 87 10.44 -0.42 13.62
N PRO A 88 10.33 -1.71 14.01
CA PRO A 88 9.04 -2.40 14.12
C PRO A 88 8.10 -1.82 15.17
N ILE A 89 8.60 -1.45 16.35
CA ILE A 89 7.78 -0.90 17.44
C ILE A 89 7.28 0.52 17.09
N TYR A 90 8.14 1.33 16.46
CA TYR A 90 7.80 2.70 16.11
C TYR A 90 6.81 2.75 14.94
N ASN A 91 6.85 1.77 14.02
CA ASN A 91 5.87 1.65 12.95
C ASN A 91 4.45 1.55 13.47
N LEU A 92 4.17 0.72 14.48
CA LEU A 92 2.81 0.57 15.02
C LEU A 92 2.22 1.93 15.45
N ILE A 93 3.02 2.75 16.12
CA ILE A 93 2.63 4.10 16.54
C ILE A 93 2.37 4.99 15.32
N LEU A 94 3.27 5.00 14.34
CA LEU A 94 3.14 5.82 13.13
C LEU A 94 1.96 5.39 12.25
N LEU A 95 1.67 4.09 12.18
CA LEU A 95 0.56 3.53 11.43
C LEU A 95 -0.79 3.99 11.99
N ILE A 96 -0.90 4.15 13.30
CA ILE A 96 -2.10 4.62 14.00
C ILE A 96 -2.14 6.16 14.05
N SER A 97 -0.99 6.85 14.06
CA SER A 97 -0.86 8.31 14.20
C SER A 97 -1.62 9.11 13.15
N LYS A 98 -2.02 10.35 13.44
CA LYS A 98 -2.76 11.18 12.47
C LYS A 98 -1.81 11.63 11.38
N GLY A 99 -2.27 11.55 10.12
CA GLY A 99 -1.53 12.14 9.01
C GLY A 99 -1.41 13.65 9.20
N ASP A 100 -0.35 14.21 8.61
CA ASP A 100 -0.07 15.64 8.65
C ASP A 100 -1.24 16.43 8.03
N GLU A 101 -1.67 17.52 8.69
CA GLU A 101 -2.91 18.22 8.34
C GLU A 101 -2.78 19.10 7.10
N GLY A 102 -1.54 19.43 6.71
CA GLY A 102 -1.20 20.25 5.54
C GLY A 102 -0.47 19.48 4.45
N ASN A 103 0.01 20.24 3.47
CA ASN A 103 0.95 19.72 2.47
C ASN A 103 2.29 19.45 3.15
N ASN A 104 2.92 18.33 2.81
CA ASN A 104 4.22 17.97 3.34
C ASN A 104 5.20 17.71 2.19
N LYS A 105 6.46 17.44 2.52
CA LYS A 105 7.53 17.18 1.53
C LYS A 105 7.27 15.99 0.60
N TYR A 106 6.30 15.14 0.91
CA TYR A 106 5.94 13.98 0.12
C TYR A 106 4.65 14.17 -0.69
N GLY A 107 4.00 15.32 -0.58
CA GLY A 107 2.87 15.72 -1.42
C GLY A 107 1.69 16.33 -0.66
N ASP A 108 0.67 16.64 -1.44
CA ASP A 108 -0.54 17.30 -0.96
C ASP A 108 -1.34 16.43 0.01
N LYS A 109 -2.14 17.08 0.85
CA LYS A 109 -3.06 16.40 1.75
C LYS A 109 -3.98 15.45 0.98
N LEU A 110 -4.15 14.26 1.54
CA LEU A 110 -5.15 13.31 1.09
C LEU A 110 -6.55 13.85 1.39
N SER A 111 -7.22 14.40 0.38
CA SER A 111 -8.64 14.76 0.48
C SER A 111 -9.52 13.51 0.42
N ASN A 112 -10.69 13.53 1.08
CA ASN A 112 -11.65 12.41 1.05
C ASN A 112 -12.14 12.08 -0.39
N ASN A 113 -12.05 13.03 -1.33
CA ASN A 113 -12.30 12.80 -2.77
C ASN A 113 -11.16 12.06 -3.49
N GLY A 114 -10.03 11.79 -2.82
CA GLY A 114 -8.83 11.18 -3.40
C GLY A 114 -9.00 9.73 -3.88
N ILE A 115 -10.07 9.04 -3.50
CA ILE A 115 -10.37 7.68 -3.99
C ILE A 115 -10.69 7.68 -5.48
N ASN A 116 -11.27 8.79 -6.00
CA ASN A 116 -11.64 8.94 -7.41
C ASN A 116 -10.59 9.66 -8.26
N ARG A 117 -9.48 10.11 -7.66
CA ARG A 117 -8.39 10.72 -8.44
C ARG A 117 -7.56 9.62 -9.09
N LYS A 118 -7.25 9.81 -10.37
CA LYS A 118 -6.19 9.02 -11.01
C LYS A 118 -4.88 9.36 -10.30
N PHE A 119 -3.98 8.39 -10.23
CA PHE A 119 -2.66 8.59 -9.68
C PHE A 119 -1.66 8.14 -10.72
N CYS A 120 -0.54 8.84 -10.79
CA CYS A 120 0.56 8.38 -11.61
C CYS A 120 1.17 7.12 -11.01
N ILE A 121 1.27 6.06 -11.81
CA ILE A 121 1.91 4.80 -11.39
C ILE A 121 3.43 4.94 -11.25
N HIS A 122 4.02 6.00 -11.78
CA HIS A 122 5.48 6.22 -11.69
C HIS A 122 5.87 7.05 -10.47
N CYS A 123 5.17 8.14 -10.19
CA CYS A 123 5.53 9.06 -9.11
C CYS A 123 4.53 9.10 -7.95
N GLY A 124 3.38 8.44 -8.06
CA GLY A 124 2.34 8.43 -7.02
C GLY A 124 1.60 9.74 -6.83
N HIS A 125 1.92 10.77 -7.65
CA HIS A 125 1.27 12.08 -7.59
C HIS A 125 -0.20 11.97 -8.02
N PRO A 126 -1.14 12.65 -7.34
CA PRO A 126 -2.54 12.71 -7.76
C PRO A 126 -2.65 13.43 -9.11
N THR A 127 -3.53 12.95 -9.97
CA THR A 127 -3.72 13.48 -11.32
C THR A 127 -5.19 13.77 -11.54
N GLU A 128 -5.46 14.76 -12.38
CA GLU A 128 -6.83 15.05 -12.82
C GLU A 128 -7.37 13.87 -13.65
N PHE A 129 -8.70 13.77 -13.74
CA PHE A 129 -9.37 12.64 -14.37
C PHE A 129 -9.05 12.54 -15.87
N ASP A 130 -8.89 13.69 -16.54
CA ASP A 130 -8.63 13.81 -17.98
C ASP A 130 -7.16 14.12 -18.32
N ALA A 131 -6.27 14.06 -17.33
CA ALA A 131 -4.85 14.31 -17.56
C ALA A 131 -4.28 13.26 -18.54
N LYS A 132 -3.58 13.72 -19.59
CA LYS A 132 -2.87 12.85 -20.56
C LYS A 132 -1.43 12.55 -20.12
N PHE A 133 -0.85 13.40 -19.28
CA PHE A 133 0.52 13.29 -18.77
C PHE A 133 0.59 13.74 -17.31
N CYS A 134 1.56 13.23 -16.57
CA CYS A 134 1.78 13.64 -15.18
C CYS A 134 2.56 14.96 -15.12
N VAL A 135 2.02 15.94 -14.40
CA VAL A 135 2.66 17.25 -14.18
C VAL A 135 3.96 17.11 -13.36
N SER A 136 4.05 16.09 -12.50
CA SER A 136 5.21 15.90 -11.62
C SER A 136 6.36 15.10 -12.26
N CYS A 137 6.07 14.06 -13.04
CA CYS A 137 7.12 13.20 -13.62
C CYS A 137 7.21 13.22 -15.14
N GLY A 138 6.33 13.95 -15.84
CA GLY A 138 6.31 14.04 -17.29
C GLY A 138 5.83 12.77 -18.02
N ASN A 139 5.64 11.65 -17.32
CA ASN A 139 5.20 10.40 -17.97
C ASN A 139 3.76 10.50 -18.46
N LYS A 140 3.53 9.95 -19.66
CA LYS A 140 2.21 9.81 -20.26
C LYS A 140 1.41 8.72 -19.53
N PHE A 141 0.14 8.96 -19.26
CA PHE A 141 -0.75 7.91 -18.78
C PHE A 141 -1.15 7.06 -19.99
N ILE A 142 -0.64 5.81 -20.03
CA ILE A 142 -1.05 4.79 -21.01
C ILE A 142 -2.50 4.38 -20.73
#